data_AF-A0A3N5KF36-F1
#
_entry.id   AF-A0A3N5KF36-F1
#
_cell.length_a   1.000
_cell.length_b   1.000
_cell.length_c   1.000
_cell.angle_alpha   90.00
_cell.angle_beta   90.00
_cell.angle_gamma   90.00
#
_symmetry.space_group_name_H-M   'P 1'
#
loop_
_entity.id
_entity.type
_entity.pdbx_description
1 polymer ?
#
loop_
_entity_poly.entity_id
_entity_poly.type
_entity_poly.pdbx_seq_one_letter_code
_entity_poly.pdbx_strand_id
1 'polypeptide(L)'
;PWGVGSGGERLRAQGRLVGEAAGEKDAGAIVEALRNPEQRVTISQAPAPPPGRAPRAAGETPRQLVGHPAAPGVATGRVRRIRTADDLGRFHAGEVLVCDAIQPTMTHLVPLAAAVVERRGGMLIHGAIVARELGIPCVNGIADAADILADGDLVTVDGHLGIVTVGEPEFELERTGPGRTEG
;
A
#
# COMPACT_ATOMS: atom_id res chain seq x y z
N PRO A 1 22.37 0.41 2.09
CA PRO A 1 21.61 -0.22 0.98
C PRO A 1 21.55 0.71 -0.24
N TRP A 2 22.67 0.81 -0.96
CA TRP A 2 22.78 1.52 -2.23
C TRP A 2 23.25 0.49 -3.25
N GLY A 3 22.52 0.22 -4.34
CA GLY A 3 23.13 -0.50 -5.47
C GLY A 3 22.31 -1.49 -6.30
N VAL A 4 21.03 -1.74 -6.01
CA VAL A 4 20.21 -2.64 -6.87
C VAL A 4 19.33 -1.88 -7.87
N GLY A 5 18.71 -0.76 -7.45
CA GLY A 5 17.85 0.05 -8.32
C GLY A 5 18.62 0.76 -9.45
N SER A 6 19.70 1.48 -9.11
CA SER A 6 20.51 2.21 -10.09
C SER A 6 21.32 1.31 -11.03
N GLY A 7 21.65 0.09 -10.59
CA GLY A 7 22.38 -0.88 -11.39
C GLY A 7 21.56 -1.47 -12.52
N GLY A 8 20.32 -1.89 -12.21
CA GLY A 8 19.39 -2.42 -13.21
C GLY A 8 19.01 -1.37 -14.25
N GLU A 9 18.79 -0.13 -13.83
CA GLU A 9 18.46 0.98 -14.71
C GLU A 9 19.58 1.28 -15.73
N ARG A 10 20.84 1.30 -15.28
CA ARG A 10 22.00 1.48 -16.16
C ARG A 10 22.14 0.37 -17.21
N LEU A 11 21.91 -0.88 -16.83
CA LEU A 11 21.95 -2.00 -17.78
C LEU A 11 20.79 -1.95 -18.78
N ARG A 12 19.60 -1.48 -18.38
CA ARG A 12 18.48 -1.26 -19.32
C ARG A 12 18.77 -0.15 -20.31
N ALA A 13 19.31 0.98 -19.86
CA ALA A 13 19.70 2.08 -20.73
C ALA A 13 20.73 1.67 -21.81
N GLN A 14 21.53 0.64 -21.52
CA GLN A 14 22.49 0.04 -22.45
C GLN A 14 21.91 -1.10 -23.30
N GLY A 15 20.62 -1.46 -23.15
CA GLY A 15 19.99 -2.58 -23.84
C GLY A 15 20.52 -3.96 -23.39
N ARG A 16 21.04 -4.04 -22.15
CA ARG A 16 21.74 -5.21 -21.60
C ARG A 16 20.97 -5.91 -20.47
N LEU A 17 19.81 -5.38 -20.08
CA LEU A 17 18.89 -6.01 -19.15
C LEU A 17 17.51 -6.17 -19.80
N VAL A 18 17.00 -7.40 -19.78
CA VAL A 18 15.64 -7.75 -20.23
C VAL A 18 14.86 -8.28 -19.01
N GLY A 19 13.70 -7.69 -18.72
CA GLY A 19 12.83 -8.04 -17.58
C GLY A 19 12.81 -7.01 -16.44
N GLU A 20 11.93 -7.21 -15.44
CA GLU A 20 11.79 -6.37 -14.24
C GLU A 20 12.50 -7.01 -13.03
N ALA A 21 13.66 -6.47 -12.65
CA ALA A 21 14.35 -6.83 -11.41
C ALA A 21 13.50 -6.44 -10.20
N ALA A 22 13.11 -7.41 -9.37
CA ALA A 22 12.19 -7.19 -8.26
C ALA A 22 12.57 -7.90 -6.95
N GLY A 23 13.83 -8.35 -6.79
CA GLY A 23 14.22 -8.96 -5.52
C GLY A 23 15.71 -9.09 -5.26
N GLU A 24 16.04 -9.44 -4.01
CA GLU A 24 17.41 -9.64 -3.51
C GLU A 24 18.14 -10.79 -4.21
N LYS A 25 17.40 -11.74 -4.78
CA LYS A 25 17.95 -12.87 -5.56
C LYS A 25 18.56 -12.44 -6.89
N ASP A 26 18.11 -11.31 -7.46
CA ASP A 26 18.59 -10.80 -8.76
C ASP A 26 19.79 -9.86 -8.61
N ALA A 27 20.09 -9.41 -7.39
CA ALA A 27 21.14 -8.43 -7.11
C ALA A 27 22.52 -8.91 -7.56
N GLY A 28 22.84 -10.20 -7.34
CA GLY A 28 24.12 -10.79 -7.75
C GLY A 28 24.33 -10.73 -9.26
N ALA A 29 23.31 -11.13 -10.04
CA ALA A 29 23.37 -11.13 -11.50
C ALA A 29 23.51 -9.70 -12.08
N ILE A 30 22.85 -8.72 -11.46
CA ILE A 30 22.96 -7.31 -11.85
C ILE A 30 24.37 -6.78 -11.58
N VAL A 31 24.94 -7.08 -10.41
CA VAL A 31 26.30 -6.64 -10.04
C VAL A 31 27.36 -7.26 -10.97
N GLU A 32 27.22 -8.55 -11.31
CA GLU A 32 28.09 -9.26 -12.24
C GLU A 32 28.11 -8.57 -13.61
N ALA A 33 26.93 -8.28 -14.17
CA ALA A 33 26.80 -7.69 -15.49
C ALA A 33 27.24 -6.22 -15.57
N LEU A 34 27.20 -5.50 -14.45
CA LEU A 34 27.80 -4.16 -14.38
C LEU A 34 29.33 -4.21 -14.47
N ARG A 35 29.97 -5.30 -14.03
CA ARG A 35 31.42 -5.49 -14.05
C ARG A 35 31.93 -6.05 -15.38
N ASN A 36 31.09 -6.79 -16.11
CA ASN A 36 31.44 -7.39 -17.38
C ASN A 36 30.68 -6.74 -18.56
N PRO A 37 31.33 -5.92 -19.42
CA PRO A 37 30.67 -5.14 -20.46
C PRO A 37 29.98 -5.96 -21.56
N GLU A 38 30.40 -7.20 -21.80
CA GLU A 38 29.83 -8.09 -22.83
C GLU A 38 28.60 -8.87 -22.32
N GLN A 39 28.35 -8.86 -21.01
CA GLN A 39 27.32 -9.72 -20.41
C GLN A 39 25.93 -9.09 -20.52
N ARG A 40 24.96 -9.87 -21.00
CA ARG A 40 23.53 -9.56 -21.00
C ARG A 40 22.83 -10.35 -19.90
N VAL A 41 21.87 -9.74 -19.23
CA VAL A 41 21.09 -10.36 -18.15
C VAL A 41 19.64 -10.46 -18.57
N THR A 42 19.07 -11.65 -18.42
CA THR A 42 17.64 -11.89 -18.54
C THR A 42 17.14 -12.25 -17.14
N ILE A 43 16.31 -11.39 -16.55
CA ILE A 43 15.66 -11.68 -15.28
C ILE A 43 14.29 -12.26 -15.61
N SER A 44 14.10 -13.54 -15.28
CA SER A 44 12.80 -14.19 -15.40
C SER A 44 11.82 -13.49 -14.46
N GLN A 45 10.62 -13.19 -14.98
CA GLN A 45 9.57 -12.51 -14.23
C GLN A 45 9.37 -13.16 -12.85
N ALA A 46 9.04 -12.32 -11.87
CA ALA A 46 8.53 -12.78 -10.58
C ALA A 46 7.46 -13.86 -10.81
N PRO A 47 7.40 -14.92 -9.97
CA PRO A 47 6.34 -15.91 -10.08
C PRO A 47 5.01 -15.18 -10.18
N ALA A 48 4.19 -15.60 -11.15
CA ALA A 48 2.84 -15.08 -11.31
C ALA A 48 2.18 -14.99 -9.92
N PRO A 49 1.42 -13.92 -9.62
CA PRO A 49 0.71 -13.84 -8.35
C PRO A 49 -0.01 -15.18 -8.12
N PRO A 50 0.02 -15.72 -6.88
CA PRO A 50 -0.70 -16.96 -6.59
C PRO A 50 -2.12 -16.80 -7.14
N PRO A 51 -2.71 -17.83 -7.77
CA PRO A 51 -3.94 -17.70 -8.51
C PRO A 51 -4.93 -16.90 -7.66
N GLY A 52 -5.12 -15.64 -8.07
CA GLY A 52 -6.04 -14.73 -7.41
C GLY A 52 -7.37 -15.43 -7.38
N ARG A 53 -8.09 -15.27 -6.26
CA ARG A 53 -9.45 -15.78 -6.13
C ARG A 53 -10.21 -15.42 -7.41
N ALA A 54 -10.96 -16.39 -7.96
CA ALA A 54 -11.66 -16.26 -9.23
C ALA A 54 -12.28 -14.85 -9.36
N PRO A 55 -12.11 -14.18 -10.52
CA PRO A 55 -12.63 -12.82 -10.71
C PRO A 55 -14.09 -12.81 -10.31
N ARG A 56 -14.41 -11.93 -9.34
CA ARG A 56 -15.76 -11.83 -8.83
C ARG A 56 -16.69 -11.39 -9.94
N ALA A 57 -17.91 -11.91 -9.94
CA ALA A 57 -18.94 -11.50 -10.90
C ALA A 57 -19.00 -9.97 -10.96
N ALA A 58 -18.89 -9.41 -12.17
CA ALA A 58 -18.91 -7.98 -12.39
C ALA A 58 -20.22 -7.40 -11.83
N GLY A 59 -20.12 -6.51 -10.85
CA GLY A 59 -21.26 -5.72 -10.35
C GLY A 59 -21.41 -5.65 -8.82
N GLU A 60 -20.76 -6.51 -8.04
CA GLU A 60 -20.82 -6.40 -6.58
C GLU A 60 -19.43 -6.03 -6.02
N THR A 61 -19.30 -4.83 -5.45
CA THR A 61 -18.21 -4.47 -4.53
C THR A 61 -18.56 -5.07 -3.18
N PRO A 62 -17.65 -5.75 -2.47
CA PRO A 62 -17.99 -6.33 -1.17
C PRO A 62 -18.24 -5.17 -0.21
N ARG A 63 -19.34 -5.23 0.52
CA ARG A 63 -19.64 -4.23 1.55
C ARG A 63 -18.57 -4.17 2.64
N GLN A 64 -17.81 -5.26 2.81
CA GLN A 64 -16.77 -5.37 3.82
C GLN A 64 -15.57 -6.18 3.31
N LEU A 65 -14.37 -5.67 3.58
CA LEU A 65 -13.10 -6.35 3.44
C LEU A 65 -12.56 -6.71 4.82
N VAL A 66 -11.91 -7.87 4.91
CA VAL A 66 -11.30 -8.36 6.14
C VAL A 66 -9.80 -8.50 5.91
N GLY A 67 -9.03 -7.88 6.80
CA GLY A 67 -7.59 -8.01 6.89
C GLY A 67 -7.18 -8.31 8.33
N HIS A 68 -5.98 -7.89 8.71
CA HIS A 68 -5.47 -7.99 10.06
C HIS A 68 -5.50 -6.61 10.73
N PRO A 69 -5.91 -6.54 12.01
CA PRO A 69 -5.79 -5.32 12.78
C PRO A 69 -4.32 -4.99 12.99
N ALA A 70 -3.87 -3.82 12.51
CA ALA A 70 -2.46 -3.44 12.52
C ALA A 70 -2.18 -2.22 13.41
N ALA A 71 -3.08 -1.23 13.40
CA ALA A 71 -3.07 -0.10 14.30
C ALA A 71 -4.50 0.25 14.73
N PRO A 72 -4.78 0.38 16.03
CA PRO A 72 -6.14 0.61 16.54
C PRO A 72 -6.68 1.98 16.13
N GLY A 73 -8.01 2.07 16.11
CA GLY A 73 -8.77 3.28 15.81
C GLY A 73 -9.82 3.04 14.72
N VAL A 74 -10.68 4.03 14.51
CA VAL A 74 -11.71 4.01 13.46
C VAL A 74 -11.70 5.34 12.74
N ALA A 75 -11.62 5.32 11.42
CA ALA A 75 -11.69 6.53 10.61
C ALA A 75 -12.39 6.27 9.27
N THR A 76 -13.03 7.32 8.74
CA THR A 76 -13.70 7.29 7.44
C THR A 76 -13.04 8.30 6.51
N GLY A 77 -12.86 7.94 5.25
CA GLY A 77 -12.30 8.83 4.25
C GLY A 77 -12.42 8.28 2.85
N ARG A 78 -12.12 9.12 1.86
CA ARG A 78 -12.10 8.70 0.45
C ARG A 78 -10.83 7.93 0.17
N VAL A 79 -10.94 6.82 -0.55
CA VAL A 79 -9.81 6.01 -0.98
C VAL A 79 -8.93 6.80 -1.94
N ARG A 80 -7.62 6.77 -1.67
CA ARG A 80 -6.57 7.13 -2.60
C ARG A 80 -5.59 5.97 -2.72
N ARG A 81 -5.54 5.35 -3.89
CA ARG A 81 -4.56 4.32 -4.22
C ARG A 81 -3.24 4.95 -4.60
N ILE A 82 -2.17 4.45 -3.99
CA ILE A 82 -0.81 4.80 -4.33
C ILE A 82 -0.13 3.57 -4.94
N ARG A 83 0.09 3.60 -6.25
CA ARG A 83 0.73 2.51 -7.01
C ARG A 83 2.09 2.95 -7.56
N THR A 84 2.22 4.22 -7.89
CA THR A 84 3.38 4.83 -8.53
C THR A 84 3.77 6.15 -7.85
N ALA A 85 4.95 6.68 -8.17
CA ALA A 85 5.41 7.96 -7.62
C ALA A 85 4.52 9.14 -8.04
N ASP A 86 3.93 9.11 -9.23
CA ASP A 86 3.00 10.12 -9.72
C ASP A 86 1.71 10.23 -8.88
N ASP A 87 1.33 9.17 -8.17
CA ASP A 87 0.15 9.16 -7.32
C ASP A 87 0.37 9.94 -6.02
N LEU A 88 1.63 10.09 -5.57
CA LEU A 88 1.98 10.75 -4.30
C LEU A 88 1.50 12.20 -4.27
N GLY A 89 1.65 12.92 -5.37
CA GLY A 89 1.25 14.33 -5.49
C GLY A 89 -0.27 14.55 -5.56
N ARG A 90 -1.06 13.48 -5.69
CA ARG A 90 -2.53 13.52 -5.77
C ARG A 90 -3.20 13.15 -4.45
N PHE A 91 -2.41 12.81 -3.42
CA PHE A 91 -2.90 12.47 -2.10
C PHE A 91 -3.34 13.74 -1.35
N HIS A 92 -4.55 13.71 -0.80
CA HIS A 92 -5.11 14.81 -0.01
C HIS A 92 -5.27 14.41 1.46
N ALA A 93 -5.12 15.38 2.36
CA ALA A 93 -5.30 15.15 3.78
C ALA A 93 -6.73 14.66 4.08
N GLY A 94 -6.85 13.66 4.95
CA GLY A 94 -8.11 12.99 5.29
C GLY A 94 -8.53 11.88 4.32
N GLU A 95 -7.77 11.60 3.27
CA GLU A 95 -7.98 10.41 2.44
C GLU A 95 -7.51 9.13 3.14
N VAL A 96 -8.06 7.98 2.74
CA VAL A 96 -7.61 6.65 3.15
C VAL A 96 -6.55 6.19 2.15
N LEU A 97 -5.32 6.00 2.64
CA LEU A 97 -4.20 5.57 1.83
C LEU A 97 -4.28 4.06 1.58
N VAL A 98 -4.42 3.66 0.31
CA VAL A 98 -4.45 2.26 -0.11
C VAL A 98 -3.22 1.93 -0.94
N CYS A 99 -2.43 0.94 -0.55
CA CYS A 99 -1.21 0.56 -1.29
C CYS A 99 -0.83 -0.91 -1.12
N ASP A 100 0.16 -1.38 -1.89
CA ASP A 100 0.75 -2.72 -1.69
C ASP A 100 1.44 -2.81 -0.31
N ALA A 101 2.32 -1.85 -0.03
CA ALA A 101 2.98 -1.64 1.25
C ALA A 101 3.49 -0.20 1.33
N ILE A 102 3.51 0.38 2.52
CA ILE A 102 4.13 1.69 2.77
C ILE A 102 5.63 1.59 2.49
N GLN A 103 6.06 2.37 1.50
CA GLN A 103 7.47 2.57 1.16
C GLN A 103 8.01 3.81 1.89
N PRO A 104 9.34 3.93 2.11
CA PRO A 104 9.94 5.11 2.74
C PRO A 104 9.59 6.43 2.04
N THR A 105 9.42 6.39 0.71
CA THR A 105 8.98 7.54 -0.09
C THR A 105 7.56 7.99 0.24
N MET A 106 6.72 7.12 0.83
CA MET A 106 5.33 7.39 1.19
C MET A 106 5.17 7.80 2.65
N THR A 107 6.21 7.66 3.49
CA THR A 107 6.11 7.87 4.95
C THR A 107 5.57 9.26 5.31
N HIS A 108 5.88 10.28 4.51
CA HIS A 108 5.39 11.65 4.73
C HIS A 108 3.89 11.83 4.43
N LEU A 109 3.26 10.91 3.69
CA LEU A 109 1.82 10.90 3.44
C LEU A 109 1.04 10.32 4.62
N VAL A 110 1.64 9.42 5.39
CA VAL A 110 0.96 8.72 6.48
C VAL A 110 0.34 9.70 7.49
N PRO A 111 1.04 10.74 7.99
CA PRO A 111 0.44 11.75 8.88
C PRO A 111 -0.77 12.51 8.30
N LEU A 112 -0.92 12.53 6.98
CA LEU A 112 -2.05 13.19 6.30
C LEU A 112 -3.25 12.25 6.14
N ALA A 113 -3.05 10.94 6.25
CA ALA A 113 -4.08 9.95 5.99
C ALA A 113 -5.08 9.87 7.16
N ALA A 114 -6.35 9.69 6.83
CA ALA A 114 -7.36 9.34 7.83
C ALA A 114 -7.16 7.89 8.33
N ALA A 115 -6.77 6.99 7.44
CA ALA A 115 -6.44 5.60 7.73
C ALA A 115 -5.52 5.01 6.65
N VAL A 116 -4.91 3.87 6.94
CA VAL A 116 -4.04 3.13 6.02
C VAL A 116 -4.60 1.72 5.76
N VAL A 117 -4.60 1.31 4.49
CA VAL A 117 -4.96 -0.05 4.06
C VAL A 117 -3.85 -0.62 3.20
N GLU A 118 -3.29 -1.76 3.61
CA GLU A 118 -2.18 -2.41 2.91
C GLU A 118 -2.53 -3.81 2.40
N ARG A 119 -2.03 -4.15 1.21
CA ARG A 119 -2.10 -5.52 0.70
C ARG A 119 -1.20 -6.45 1.51
N ARG A 120 0.06 -6.06 1.72
CA ARG A 120 1.01 -6.85 2.50
C ARG A 120 0.61 -6.81 3.97
N GLY A 121 0.58 -7.97 4.60
CA GLY A 121 0.16 -8.12 5.99
C GLY A 121 1.31 -8.41 6.95
N GLY A 122 1.10 -8.10 8.22
CA GLY A 122 1.99 -8.46 9.32
C GLY A 122 2.06 -7.38 10.40
N MET A 123 2.16 -7.80 11.65
CA MET A 123 2.20 -6.87 12.80
C MET A 123 3.49 -6.06 12.91
N LEU A 124 4.55 -6.46 12.20
CA LEU A 124 5.90 -5.90 12.32
C LEU A 124 6.38 -5.25 11.01
N ILE A 125 5.50 -5.08 10.02
CA ILE A 125 5.87 -4.40 8.77
C ILE A 125 5.95 -2.89 9.01
N HIS A 126 6.70 -2.20 8.14
CA HIS A 126 6.94 -0.76 8.27
C HIS A 126 5.66 0.06 8.39
N GLY A 127 4.66 -0.19 7.51
CA GLY A 127 3.38 0.52 7.54
C GLY A 127 2.64 0.37 8.87
N ALA A 128 2.56 -0.85 9.43
CA ALA A 128 1.94 -1.10 10.72
C ALA A 128 2.66 -0.42 11.90
N ILE A 129 3.99 -0.34 11.87
CA ILE A 129 4.77 0.36 12.90
C ILE A 129 4.48 1.87 12.85
N VAL A 130 4.65 2.49 11.68
CA VAL A 130 4.44 3.94 11.49
C VAL A 130 3.00 4.35 11.82
N ALA A 131 2.01 3.57 11.40
CA ALA A 131 0.61 3.86 11.68
C ALA A 131 0.31 3.88 13.20
N ARG A 132 0.87 2.92 13.97
CA ARG A 132 0.72 2.90 15.44
C ARG A 132 1.42 4.07 16.11
N GLU A 133 2.62 4.43 15.67
CA GLU A 133 3.38 5.56 16.20
C GLU A 133 2.63 6.89 16.01
N LEU A 134 1.90 7.02 14.90
CA LEU A 134 1.12 8.22 14.57
C LEU A 134 -0.33 8.17 15.05
N GLY A 135 -0.77 7.06 15.66
CA GLY A 135 -2.17 6.89 16.09
C GLY A 135 -3.18 6.83 14.94
N ILE A 136 -2.75 6.36 13.77
CA ILE A 136 -3.57 6.31 12.56
C ILE A 136 -4.11 4.87 12.39
N PRO A 137 -5.44 4.69 12.23
CA PRO A 137 -6.03 3.36 12.03
C PRO A 137 -5.41 2.64 10.83
N CYS A 138 -5.07 1.38 11.00
CA CYS A 138 -4.46 0.59 9.93
C CYS A 138 -4.99 -0.84 9.90
N VAL A 139 -5.34 -1.28 8.70
CA VAL A 139 -5.71 -2.67 8.37
C VAL A 139 -4.80 -3.16 7.26
N ASN A 140 -4.17 -4.32 7.44
CA ASN A 140 -3.23 -4.85 6.46
C ASN A 140 -3.54 -6.30 6.06
N GLY A 141 -2.85 -6.83 5.06
CA GLY A 141 -3.05 -8.20 4.60
C GLY A 141 -4.32 -8.42 3.76
N ILE A 142 -4.86 -7.38 3.14
CA ILE A 142 -6.01 -7.50 2.24
C ILE A 142 -5.48 -7.74 0.82
N ALA A 143 -5.46 -9.01 0.39
CA ALA A 143 -4.76 -9.47 -0.82
C ALA A 143 -5.09 -8.71 -2.12
N ASP A 144 -6.30 -8.19 -2.28
CA ASP A 144 -6.72 -7.46 -3.50
C ASP A 144 -7.22 -6.04 -3.17
N ALA A 145 -6.70 -5.42 -2.09
CA ALA A 145 -7.20 -4.14 -1.59
C ALA A 145 -7.30 -3.05 -2.67
N ALA A 146 -6.23 -2.85 -3.44
CA ALA A 146 -6.15 -1.80 -4.46
C ALA A 146 -6.95 -2.12 -5.74
N ASP A 147 -7.39 -3.37 -5.90
CA ASP A 147 -8.21 -3.81 -7.04
C ASP A 147 -9.70 -3.78 -6.68
N ILE A 148 -10.03 -4.01 -5.42
CA ILE A 148 -11.41 -3.94 -4.92
C ILE A 148 -11.83 -2.50 -4.60
N LEU A 149 -10.94 -1.69 -4.03
CA LEU A 149 -11.20 -0.30 -3.69
C LEU A 149 -10.80 0.60 -4.86
N ALA A 150 -11.69 1.49 -5.29
CA ALA A 150 -11.42 2.49 -6.32
C ALA A 150 -11.13 3.87 -5.71
N ASP A 151 -10.39 4.71 -6.44
CA ASP A 151 -10.14 6.08 -5.99
C ASP A 151 -11.45 6.85 -5.83
N GLY A 152 -11.62 7.54 -4.71
CA GLY A 152 -12.82 8.29 -4.38
C GLY A 152 -13.89 7.49 -3.62
N ASP A 153 -13.79 6.16 -3.55
CA ASP A 153 -14.69 5.32 -2.75
C ASP A 153 -14.64 5.78 -1.30
N LEU A 154 -15.81 5.98 -0.69
CA LEU A 154 -15.87 6.27 0.73
C LEU A 154 -15.78 4.95 1.50
N VAL A 155 -14.83 4.89 2.44
CA VAL A 155 -14.63 3.69 3.26
C VAL A 155 -14.44 4.06 4.72
N THR A 156 -14.90 3.17 5.60
CA THR A 156 -14.63 3.20 7.04
C THR A 156 -13.64 2.10 7.37
N VAL A 157 -12.51 2.47 7.96
CA VAL A 157 -11.45 1.56 8.38
C VAL A 157 -11.53 1.38 9.89
N ASP A 158 -11.77 0.15 10.34
CA ASP A 158 -11.67 -0.27 11.73
C ASP A 158 -10.38 -1.06 11.93
N GLY A 159 -9.37 -0.36 12.46
CA GLY A 159 -8.07 -0.93 12.76
C GLY A 159 -8.03 -1.81 14.01
N HIS A 160 -9.07 -1.80 14.85
CA HIS A 160 -9.20 -2.74 15.98
C HIS A 160 -9.65 -4.12 15.52
N LEU A 161 -10.64 -4.16 14.62
CA LEU A 161 -11.22 -5.40 14.13
C LEU A 161 -10.55 -5.94 12.87
N GLY A 162 -9.74 -5.12 12.18
CA GLY A 162 -9.14 -5.49 10.91
C GLY A 162 -10.15 -5.45 9.76
N ILE A 163 -11.08 -4.50 9.81
CA ILE A 163 -12.23 -4.43 8.90
C ILE A 163 -12.19 -3.13 8.10
N VAL A 164 -12.50 -3.21 6.80
CA VAL A 164 -12.76 -2.05 5.95
C VAL A 164 -14.17 -2.17 5.38
N THR A 165 -15.04 -1.22 5.69
CA THR A 165 -16.42 -1.16 5.20
C THR A 165 -16.50 -0.18 4.03
N VAL A 166 -17.13 -0.57 2.93
CA VAL A 166 -17.28 0.27 1.73
C VAL A 166 -18.67 0.91 1.70
N GLY A 167 -18.73 2.20 1.39
CA GLY A 167 -19.94 2.99 1.26
C GLY A 167 -20.07 4.11 2.30
N GLU A 168 -21.15 4.88 2.19
CA GLU A 168 -21.51 5.85 3.23
C GLU A 168 -21.83 5.14 4.54
N PRO A 169 -21.30 5.61 5.68
CA PRO A 169 -21.73 5.08 6.96
C PRO A 169 -23.23 5.37 7.11
N GLU A 170 -24.02 4.32 7.36
CA GLU A 170 -25.47 4.46 7.58
C GLU A 170 -25.80 5.24 8.87
N PHE A 171 -24.78 5.56 9.68
CA PHE A 171 -24.91 6.27 10.94
C PHE A 171 -23.88 7.40 11.03
N GLU A 172 -24.34 8.59 11.38
CA GLU A 172 -23.47 9.74 11.64
C GLU A 172 -22.73 9.51 12.96
N LEU A 173 -21.41 9.33 12.89
CA LEU A 173 -20.57 9.21 14.09
C LEU A 173 -20.59 10.56 14.82
N GLU A 174 -21.24 10.61 15.98
CA GLU A 174 -21.15 11.76 16.89
C GLU A 174 -19.67 12.05 17.17
N ARG A 175 -19.19 13.19 16.68
CA ARG A 175 -17.86 13.69 17.01
C ARG A 175 -17.91 14.18 18.45
N THR A 176 -17.56 13.33 19.40
CA THR A 176 -17.32 13.75 20.79
C THR A 176 -16.11 14.67 20.83
N GLY A 177 -16.30 15.95 20.52
CA GLY A 177 -15.31 16.99 20.78
C GLY A 177 -15.13 17.16 22.29
N PRO A 178 -13.94 17.59 22.76
CA PRO A 178 -13.75 17.89 24.17
C PRO A 178 -14.74 18.98 24.57
N GLY A 179 -15.64 18.66 25.50
CA GLY A 179 -16.61 19.59 26.04
C GLY A 179 -15.86 20.83 26.55
N ARG A 180 -16.18 21.99 25.97
CA ARG A 180 -15.75 23.27 26.53
C ARG A 180 -16.40 23.38 27.90
N THR A 181 -15.62 23.14 28.95
CA THR A 181 -15.91 23.69 30.27
C THR A 181 -15.62 25.19 30.18
N GLU A 182 -16.67 26.00 30.09
CA GLU A 182 -16.60 27.42 30.46
C GLU A 182 -17.47 27.60 31.70
N GLY A 183 -16.82 28.13 32.75
CA GLY A 183 -17.45 28.60 33.98
C GLY A 183 -17.67 30.11 33.96
#